data_AF-A0A3N5R142-F1
#
_entry.id   AF-A0A3N5R142-F1
#
_cell.length_a   1.000
_cell.length_b   1.000
_cell.length_c   1.000
_cell.angle_alpha   90.00
_cell.angle_beta   90.00
_cell.angle_gamma   90.00
#
_symmetry.space_group_name_H-M   'P 1'
#
loop_
_entity.id
_entity.type
_entity.pdbx_description
1 polymer ?
#
loop_
_entity_poly.entity_id
_entity_poly.type
_entity_poly.pdbx_seq_one_letter_code
_entity_poly.pdbx_strand_id
1 'polypeptide(L)' 'EPLARLQYVSCADPQTLQEIEGAVSGRALLSMAVYLGKTRLIDNLVVEP' A
#
# COMPACT_ATOMS: atom_id res chain seq x y z
N GLU A 1 -7.46 18.33 -11.78
CA GLU A 1 -6.18 17.61 -11.59
C GLU A 1 -6.24 16.79 -10.30
N PRO A 2 -5.53 15.65 -10.18
CA PRO A 2 -5.56 14.85 -8.96
C PRO A 2 -4.77 15.56 -7.86
N LEU A 3 -5.42 15.81 -6.71
CA LEU A 3 -4.81 16.48 -5.55
C LEU A 3 -3.71 15.65 -4.88
N ALA A 4 -3.71 14.33 -5.10
CA ALA A 4 -2.75 13.39 -4.55
C ALA A 4 -1.79 12.89 -5.63
N ARG A 5 -0.49 13.08 -5.41
CA ARG A 5 0.59 12.57 -6.27
C ARG A 5 1.16 11.29 -5.67
N LEU A 6 0.93 10.16 -6.35
CA LEU A 6 1.41 8.84 -5.92
C LEU A 6 2.94 8.82 -5.78
N GLN A 7 3.43 8.23 -4.69
CA GLN A 7 4.85 7.96 -4.50
C GLN A 7 5.13 6.46 -4.54
N TYR A 8 4.38 5.66 -3.79
CA TYR A 8 4.51 4.20 -3.80
C TYR A 8 3.18 3.55 -3.47
N VAL A 9 3.00 2.33 -3.98
CA VAL A 9 1.98 1.36 -3.58
C VAL A 9 2.67 0.01 -3.49
N SER A 10 2.38 -0.76 -2.45
CA SER A 10 2.90 -2.11 -2.28
C SER A 10 1.86 -3.07 -1.71
N CYS A 11 2.11 -4.37 -1.87
CA CYS A 11 1.23 -5.44 -1.41
C CYS A 11 2.10 -6.56 -0.82
N ALA A 12 2.12 -6.65 0.50
CA ALA A 12 3.03 -7.53 1.21
C ALA A 12 2.29 -8.47 2.16
N ASP A 13 2.95 -9.57 2.56
CA ASP A 13 2.48 -10.40 3.66
C ASP A 13 2.48 -9.58 4.97
N PRO A 14 1.38 -9.55 5.74
CA PRO A 14 1.25 -8.65 6.90
C PRO A 14 2.14 -9.03 8.08
N GLN A 15 2.72 -10.24 8.11
CA GLN A 15 3.59 -10.70 9.19
C GLN A 15 5.07 -10.54 8.85
N THR A 16 5.44 -10.88 7.62
CA THR A 16 6.84 -10.89 7.17
C THR A 16 7.25 -9.61 6.44
N LEU A 17 6.28 -8.82 5.98
CA LEU A 17 6.47 -7.64 5.12
C LEU A 17 7.18 -7.94 3.80
N GLN A 18 7.25 -9.21 3.40
CA GLN A 18 7.73 -9.60 2.07
C GLN A 18 6.68 -9.28 1.02
N GLU A 19 7.09 -8.67 -0.08
CA GLU A 19 6.20 -8.37 -1.20
C GLU A 19 5.61 -9.66 -1.77
N ILE A 20 4.31 -9.63 -2.06
CA ILE A 20 3.59 -10.75 -2.66
C ILE A 20 3.68 -10.60 -4.17
N GLU A 21 4.24 -11.60 -4.83
CA GLU A 21 4.19 -11.73 -6.28
C GLU A 21 3.05 -12.65 -6.69
N GLY A 22 2.29 -12.25 -7.72
CA GLY A 22 1.20 -13.07 -8.27
C GLY A 22 -0.10 -12.99 -7.47
N ALA A 23 -0.80 -14.13 -7.37
CA ALA A 23 -2.13 -14.17 -6.77
C ALA A 23 -2.07 -14.11 -5.24
N VAL A 24 -2.86 -13.23 -4.64
CA VAL A 24 -3.01 -13.13 -3.19
C VAL A 24 -3.92 -14.27 -2.70
N SER A 25 -3.35 -15.24 -1.98
CA SER A 25 -4.06 -16.42 -1.48
C SER A 25 -4.50 -16.32 -0.01
N GLY A 26 -4.24 -15.20 0.65
CA GLY A 26 -4.49 -14.99 2.07
C GLY A 26 -4.63 -13.52 2.42
N ARG A 27 -4.31 -13.17 3.67
CA ARG A 27 -4.29 -11.76 4.08
C ARG A 27 -3.15 -11.02 3.40
N ALA A 28 -3.40 -9.79 2.98
CA ALA A 28 -2.37 -8.92 2.41
C ALA A 28 -2.38 -7.56 3.08
N LEU A 29 -1.21 -6.99 3.30
CA LEU A 29 -1.03 -5.61 3.72
C LEU A 29 -0.83 -4.74 2.47
N LEU A 30 -1.82 -3.93 2.13
CA LEU A 30 -1.67 -2.86 1.15
C LEU A 30 -1.07 -1.65 1.85
N SER A 31 -0.01 -1.08 1.29
CA SER A 31 0.60 0.16 1.80
C SER A 31 0.73 1.17 0.68
N MET A 32 0.53 2.45 1.00
CA MET A 32 0.62 3.54 0.03
C MET A 32 1.25 4.78 0.65
N ALA A 33 1.98 5.55 -0.16
CA ALA A 33 2.25 6.96 0.13
C ALA A 33 1.91 7.86 -1.04
N VAL A 34 1.42 9.05 -0.68
CA VAL A 34 1.09 10.13 -1.61
C VAL A 34 1.59 11.47 -1.08
N TYR A 35 1.82 12.41 -1.98
CA TYR A 35 1.96 13.82 -1.64
C TYR A 35 0.66 14.57 -1.88
N LEU A 36 0.21 15.32 -0.87
CA LEU A 36 -0.85 16.32 -0.97
C LEU A 36 -0.21 17.71 -0.81
N GLY A 37 0.04 18.40 -1.92
CA GLY A 37 0.91 19.58 -1.93
C GLY A 37 2.33 19.22 -1.45
N LYS A 38 2.76 19.79 -0.33
CA LYS A 38 4.07 19.50 0.30
C LYS A 38 3.99 18.42 1.38
N THR A 39 2.78 18.07 1.84
CA THR A 39 2.58 17.10 2.92
C THR A 39 2.66 15.70 2.36
N ARG A 40 3.44 14.83 3.00
CA ARG A 40 3.53 13.40 2.67
C ARG A 40 2.61 12.61 3.60
N LEU A 41 1.63 11.93 3.02
CA LEU A 41 0.71 11.06 3.73
C LEU A 41 1.06 9.60 3.44
N ILE A 42 0.90 8.77 4.45
CA ILE A 42 0.97 7.31 4.33
C ILE A 42 -0.34 6.73 4.82
N ASP A 43 -0.72 5.59 4.25
CA ASP A 43 -1.80 4.78 4.78
C ASP A 43 -1.51 3.30 4.48
N ASN A 44 -2.07 2.42 5.29
CA ASN A 44 -1.98 0.97 5.11
C ASN A 44 -3.28 0.29 5.50
N LEU A 45 -3.64 -0.77 4.79
CA LEU A 45 -4.84 -1.56 5.02
C LEU A 45 -4.53 -3.05 4.92
N VAL A 46 -4.93 -3.82 5.94
CA VAL A 46 -4.95 -5.28 5.83
C VAL A 46 -6.24 -5.69 5.14
N VAL A 47 -6.10 -6.45 4.06
CA VAL A 47 -7.21 -7.02 3.30
C VAL A 47 -7.27 -8.51 3.58
N GLU A 48 -8.47 -9.02 3.82
CA GLU A 48 -8.75 -10.43 4.05
C GLU A 48 -9.70 -10.93 2.93
N PRO A 49 -9.69 -12.24 2.61
CA PRO A 49 -10.61 -12.83 1.63
C PRO A 49 -12.10 -12.67 1.98
#